data_AF-A0A356FER1-F1
#
_entry.id   AF-A0A356FER1-F1
#
_cell.length_a   1.000
_cell.length_b   1.000
_cell.length_c   1.000
_cell.angle_alpha   90.00
_cell.angle_beta   90.00
_cell.angle_gamma   90.00
#
_symmetry.space_group_name_H-M   'P 1'
#
loop_
_entity.id
_entity.type
_entity.pdbx_description
1 polymer ?
#
loop_
_entity_poly.entity_id
_entity_poly.type
_entity_poly.pdbx_seq_one_letter_code
_entity_poly.pdbx_strand_id
1 'polypeptide(L)'
;HLGGHLGGHLGGYRRQGAPIGIEWRAGGKVPVKMKPRCHRAGVRGDRVRIFGIFLLAGTALGVGVPAGANEWLYREEVSYVTRNGAVSIELKGGHELQVSYAGITWKDVSGWKAGRRLVMAYKPETGSVLLDPATGKHTSILSSTKMHPIDTLWRKEAREAPNMIASAAIQVKAGGLWDKELNRVYKLLLEDAWPRKFTRQEKDALISSQRKWIQFRDAQLAAIGLVYGKRNGTVQKINSAHRAMELTRSQALRLGSFLVP
;
A
#
# COMPACT_ATOMS: atom_id res chain seq x y z
N HIS A 1 43.03 -14.34 -39.11
CA HIS A 1 43.16 -15.28 -37.98
C HIS A 1 43.55 -14.51 -36.73
N LEU A 2 42.72 -14.60 -35.67
CA LEU A 2 42.99 -14.60 -34.22
C LEU A 2 44.15 -13.72 -33.68
N GLY A 3 44.02 -12.94 -32.60
CA GLY A 3 43.00 -12.83 -31.57
C GLY A 3 43.52 -11.89 -30.46
N GLY A 4 42.64 -11.10 -29.86
CA GLY A 4 42.96 -10.19 -28.76
C GLY A 4 42.05 -10.45 -27.56
N HIS A 5 42.66 -10.90 -26.48
CA HIS A 5 42.07 -11.21 -25.18
C HIS A 5 41.36 -10.00 -24.54
N LEU A 6 40.09 -10.17 -24.16
CA LEU A 6 39.50 -9.44 -23.02
C LEU A 6 38.64 -10.41 -22.20
N GLY A 7 39.19 -10.83 -21.06
CA GLY A 7 38.46 -11.55 -20.02
C GLY A 7 37.52 -10.57 -19.30
N GLY A 8 36.22 -10.74 -19.52
CA GLY A 8 35.18 -10.07 -18.75
C GLY A 8 34.76 -10.92 -17.56
N HIS A 9 35.14 -10.50 -16.36
CA HIS A 9 34.62 -11.03 -15.10
C HIS A 9 33.09 -10.86 -15.05
N LEU A 10 32.35 -11.96 -15.21
CA LEU A 10 30.91 -12.02 -14.95
C LEU A 10 30.69 -12.02 -13.43
N GLY A 11 30.60 -10.81 -12.87
CA GLY A 11 30.10 -10.60 -11.51
C GLY A 11 28.61 -10.91 -11.45
N GLY A 12 28.27 -12.11 -10.97
CA GLY A 12 26.90 -12.52 -10.71
C GLY A 12 26.24 -11.63 -9.66
N TYR A 13 25.24 -10.85 -10.08
CA TYR A 13 24.35 -10.18 -9.14
C TYR A 13 23.36 -11.20 -8.56
N ARG A 14 23.52 -11.46 -7.25
CA ARG A 14 22.58 -12.19 -6.39
C ARG A 14 21.15 -11.71 -6.63
N ARG A 15 20.25 -12.66 -6.92
CA ARG A 15 18.80 -12.49 -6.73
C ARG A 15 18.54 -12.13 -5.26
N GLN A 16 18.12 -10.89 -5.00
CA GLN A 16 17.37 -10.53 -3.80
C GLN A 16 15.99 -10.07 -4.26
N GLY A 17 15.18 -11.05 -4.60
CA GLY A 17 13.73 -10.94 -4.72
C GLY A 17 13.19 -12.25 -4.19
N ALA A 18 12.86 -12.28 -2.90
CA ALA A 18 12.21 -13.44 -2.32
C ALA A 18 10.85 -13.61 -3.01
N PRO A 19 10.51 -14.79 -3.56
CA PRO A 19 9.14 -15.05 -3.98
C PRO A 19 8.28 -15.11 -2.71
N ILE A 20 7.28 -14.23 -2.61
CA ILE A 20 6.26 -14.35 -1.57
C ILE A 20 5.41 -15.56 -1.96
N GLY A 21 5.64 -16.66 -1.26
CA GLY A 21 4.89 -17.90 -1.40
C GLY A 21 3.48 -17.73 -0.86
N ILE A 22 2.49 -18.04 -1.71
CA ILE A 22 1.18 -18.47 -1.23
C ILE A 22 1.33 -19.95 -0.91
N GLU A 23 1.37 -20.30 0.38
CA GLU A 23 1.40 -21.69 0.84
C GLU A 23 0.00 -22.29 0.69
N TRP A 24 -0.21 -23.08 -0.37
CA TRP A 24 -1.40 -23.92 -0.52
C TRP A 24 -1.10 -25.30 0.10
N ARG A 25 -1.74 -25.63 1.23
CA ARG A 25 -1.77 -27.01 1.73
C ARG A 25 -2.78 -27.82 0.93
N ALA A 26 -2.29 -28.68 0.04
CA ALA A 26 -3.02 -29.85 -0.43
C ALA A 26 -2.49 -31.08 0.33
N GLY A 27 -3.40 -31.87 0.89
CA GLY A 27 -3.07 -33.09 1.63
C GLY A 27 -2.45 -34.17 0.74
N GLY A 28 -1.38 -34.79 1.23
CA GLY A 28 -0.74 -35.95 0.62
C GLY A 28 0.59 -36.24 1.32
N LYS A 29 0.63 -37.28 2.17
CA LYS A 29 1.84 -37.75 2.88
C LYS A 29 2.76 -38.50 1.90
N VAL A 30 4.08 -38.29 1.98
CA VAL A 30 5.19 -39.29 2.11
C VAL A 30 6.51 -38.50 2.32
N PRO A 31 7.46 -38.96 3.17
CA PRO A 31 8.48 -38.11 3.77
C PRO A 31 9.87 -38.24 3.12
N VAL A 32 10.64 -37.15 3.08
CA VAL A 32 12.10 -37.23 2.91
C VAL A 32 12.78 -36.33 3.94
N LYS A 33 13.55 -36.96 4.82
CA LYS A 33 14.44 -36.36 5.82
C LYS A 33 15.54 -35.54 5.13
N MET A 34 15.72 -34.28 5.53
CA MET A 34 17.02 -33.60 5.43
C MET A 34 17.33 -32.85 6.73
N LYS A 35 18.42 -33.24 7.37
CA LYS A 35 19.00 -32.59 8.57
C LYS A 35 19.64 -31.25 8.18
N PRO A 36 19.54 -30.19 9.00
CA PRO A 36 20.44 -29.05 8.91
C PRO A 36 21.68 -29.28 9.79
N ARG A 37 22.88 -29.14 9.20
CA ARG A 37 24.14 -28.96 9.93
C ARG A 37 24.21 -27.51 10.42
N CYS A 38 24.26 -27.32 11.73
CA CYS A 38 24.69 -26.07 12.36
C CYS A 38 26.18 -25.84 12.08
N HIS A 39 26.56 -24.65 11.61
CA HIS A 39 27.89 -24.08 11.87
C HIS A 39 27.72 -22.65 12.39
N ARG A 40 28.35 -22.43 13.54
CA ARG A 40 28.34 -21.25 14.40
C ARG A 40 29.54 -20.39 14.02
N ALA A 41 29.36 -19.11 13.74
CA ALA A 41 30.42 -18.13 13.77
C ALA A 41 29.81 -16.77 14.18
N GLY A 42 30.20 -16.30 15.35
CA GLY A 42 29.84 -14.98 15.86
C GLY A 42 30.93 -13.97 15.52
N VAL A 43 30.54 -12.71 15.31
CA VAL A 43 31.40 -11.54 15.47
C VAL A 43 30.56 -10.38 16.01
N ARG A 44 31.15 -9.66 16.96
CA ARG A 44 30.69 -8.52 17.76
C ARG A 44 31.01 -7.17 17.07
N GLY A 45 30.25 -6.13 17.43
CA GLY A 45 30.59 -4.69 17.25
C GLY A 45 30.36 -4.18 15.82
N ASP A 46 29.72 -3.05 15.52
CA ASP A 46 29.72 -1.77 16.23
C ASP A 46 28.43 -0.98 15.99
N ARG A 47 27.99 -0.26 17.02
CA ARG A 47 26.86 0.68 16.96
C ARG A 47 27.37 2.02 16.47
N VAL A 48 27.02 2.39 15.23
CA VAL A 48 27.17 3.77 14.75
C VAL A 48 25.97 4.58 15.25
N ARG A 49 26.24 5.50 16.18
CA ARG A 49 25.29 6.51 16.67
C ARG A 49 25.04 7.54 15.57
N ILE A 50 23.82 7.60 15.05
CA ILE A 50 23.38 8.70 14.18
C ILE A 50 23.00 9.88 15.09
N PHE A 51 23.73 10.97 14.92
CA PHE A 51 23.47 12.26 15.57
C PHE A 51 22.11 12.80 15.11
N GLY A 52 21.20 13.01 16.08
CA GLY A 52 19.99 13.79 15.89
C GLY A 52 20.34 15.27 15.83
N ILE A 53 19.97 15.93 14.73
CA ILE A 53 19.97 17.38 14.63
C ILE A 53 18.67 17.87 15.26
N PHE A 54 18.78 18.45 16.46
CA PHE A 54 17.76 19.30 17.07
C PHE A 54 17.74 20.65 16.32
N LEU A 55 16.57 21.06 15.84
CA LEU A 55 16.31 22.44 15.44
C LEU A 55 15.15 23.00 16.26
N LEU A 56 15.57 23.90 17.15
CA LEU A 56 14.92 25.00 17.87
C LEU A 56 13.39 25.05 18.02
N ALA A 57 13.03 25.22 19.29
CA ALA A 57 11.75 25.50 19.91
C ALA A 57 10.95 26.65 19.26
N GLY A 58 9.69 26.35 18.93
CA GLY A 58 8.59 27.30 19.00
C GLY A 58 7.58 26.79 20.03
N THR A 59 7.37 27.54 21.10
CA THR A 59 6.33 27.28 22.10
C THR A 59 4.94 27.38 21.47
N ALA A 60 4.42 26.25 20.99
CA ALA A 60 2.99 26.07 20.79
C ALA A 60 2.44 25.36 22.02
N LEU A 61 1.46 26.00 22.68
CA LEU A 61 0.66 25.41 23.75
C LEU A 61 0.27 23.98 23.38
N GLY A 62 0.64 23.03 24.24
CA GLY A 62 0.50 21.60 24.01
C GLY A 62 -0.97 21.19 23.86
N VAL A 63 -1.46 21.19 22.62
CA VAL A 63 -2.52 20.27 22.23
C VAL A 63 -1.85 18.91 22.18
N GLY A 64 -2.08 18.08 23.21
CA GLY A 64 -1.52 16.75 23.29
C GLY A 64 -1.71 16.03 21.96
N VAL A 65 -0.61 15.65 21.31
CA VAL A 65 -0.66 14.83 20.11
C VAL A 65 -1.43 13.57 20.50
N PRO A 66 -2.63 13.31 19.93
CA PRO A 66 -3.44 12.19 20.36
C PRO A 66 -2.64 10.90 20.19
N ALA A 67 -2.70 10.04 21.20
CA ALA A 67 -2.06 8.72 21.19
C ALA A 67 -2.40 8.02 19.86
N GLY A 68 -1.38 7.69 19.07
CA GLY A 68 -1.52 7.11 17.73
C GLY A 68 -1.10 8.02 16.56
N ALA A 69 -0.66 9.26 16.77
CA ALA A 69 -0.16 10.11 15.65
C ALA A 69 1.01 9.49 14.87
N ASN A 70 1.89 8.73 15.55
CA ASN A 70 3.00 8.01 14.92
C ASN A 70 2.60 6.68 14.26
N GLU A 71 1.33 6.29 14.30
CA GLU A 71 0.84 5.00 13.76
C GLU A 71 0.40 5.08 12.29
N TRP A 72 0.00 6.27 11.83
CA TRP A 72 -0.62 6.45 10.52
C TRP A 72 0.39 7.05 9.53
N LEU A 73 0.47 6.48 8.33
CA LEU A 73 1.33 7.01 7.27
C LEU A 73 0.74 8.28 6.65
N TYR A 74 -0.58 8.39 6.60
CA TYR A 74 -1.32 9.57 6.15
C TYR A 74 -2.32 10.00 7.21
N ARG A 75 -2.47 11.32 7.38
CA ARG A 75 -3.51 11.94 8.20
C ARG A 75 -3.91 13.27 7.59
N GLU A 76 -5.20 13.53 7.54
CA GLU A 76 -5.78 14.80 7.13
C GLU A 76 -6.99 15.10 8.01
N GLU A 77 -7.00 16.27 8.65
CA GLU A 77 -8.18 16.71 9.39
C GLU A 77 -9.29 17.11 8.42
N VAL A 78 -10.47 16.55 8.63
CA VAL A 78 -11.66 16.81 7.84
C VAL A 78 -12.83 17.15 8.75
N SER A 79 -13.83 17.83 8.21
CA SER A 79 -15.05 18.18 8.94
C SER A 79 -16.23 17.45 8.33
N TYR A 80 -16.94 16.67 9.15
CA TYR A 80 -18.18 16.02 8.77
C TYR A 80 -19.25 17.07 8.45
N VAL A 81 -20.02 16.84 7.38
CA VAL A 81 -21.18 17.66 7.02
C VAL A 81 -22.45 16.87 7.26
N THR A 82 -22.66 15.81 6.48
CA THR A 82 -23.87 15.00 6.55
C THR A 82 -23.60 13.58 6.06
N ARG A 83 -24.56 12.68 6.32
CA ARG A 83 -24.59 11.33 5.77
C ARG A 83 -25.73 11.22 4.76
N ASN A 84 -25.40 10.81 3.55
CA ASN A 84 -26.34 10.66 2.45
C ASN A 84 -26.64 9.16 2.25
N GLY A 85 -27.77 8.68 2.79
CA GLY A 85 -28.12 7.26 2.73
C GLY A 85 -27.28 6.38 3.65
N ALA A 86 -27.09 5.11 3.26
CA ALA A 86 -26.50 4.09 4.14
C ALA A 86 -24.97 4.11 4.17
N VAL A 87 -24.32 4.43 3.04
CA VAL A 87 -22.86 4.31 2.83
C VAL A 87 -22.16 5.61 2.49
N SER A 88 -22.87 6.68 2.10
CA SER A 88 -22.24 7.93 1.68
C SER A 88 -22.13 8.94 2.83
N ILE A 89 -20.95 9.53 2.97
CA ILE A 89 -20.66 10.63 3.89
C ILE A 89 -20.17 11.81 3.06
N GLU A 90 -20.72 12.99 3.35
CA GLU A 90 -20.23 14.26 2.85
C GLU A 90 -19.36 14.96 3.90
N LEU A 91 -18.19 15.39 3.46
CA LEU A 91 -17.25 16.21 4.22
C LEU A 91 -17.21 17.63 3.65
N LYS A 92 -16.76 18.57 4.47
CA LYS A 92 -16.66 19.98 4.11
C LYS A 92 -15.78 20.15 2.85
N GLY A 93 -16.23 20.99 1.92
CA GLY A 93 -15.55 21.20 0.64
C GLY A 93 -15.99 20.25 -0.48
N GLY A 94 -17.18 19.64 -0.36
CA GLY A 94 -17.79 18.79 -1.38
C GLY A 94 -17.08 17.45 -1.55
N HIS A 95 -16.39 16.98 -0.50
CA HIS A 95 -15.68 15.71 -0.53
C HIS A 95 -16.62 14.60 -0.09
N GLU A 96 -16.97 13.72 -1.01
CA GLU A 96 -17.85 12.60 -0.75
C GLU A 96 -17.03 11.31 -0.57
N LEU A 97 -17.41 10.54 0.44
CA LEU A 97 -16.83 9.25 0.77
C LEU A 97 -17.90 8.17 0.71
N GLN A 98 -17.58 7.04 0.10
CA GLN A 98 -18.31 5.80 0.32
C GLN A 98 -17.59 5.01 1.40
N VAL A 99 -18.30 4.60 2.44
CA VAL A 99 -17.72 3.94 3.62
C VAL A 99 -18.39 2.62 3.95
N SER A 100 -17.64 1.72 4.61
CA SER A 100 -18.17 0.53 5.26
C SER A 100 -18.05 0.67 6.76
N TYR A 101 -19.21 0.60 7.43
CA TYR A 101 -19.33 0.55 8.89
C TYR A 101 -19.05 -0.84 9.47
N ALA A 102 -18.50 -1.77 8.68
CA ALA A 102 -18.07 -3.06 9.18
C ALA A 102 -17.04 -2.88 10.31
N GLY A 103 -17.28 -3.52 11.46
CA GLY A 103 -16.41 -3.44 12.63
C GLY A 103 -16.72 -2.29 13.60
N ILE A 104 -17.70 -1.44 13.31
CA ILE A 104 -18.21 -0.41 14.25
C ILE A 104 -19.73 -0.49 14.38
N THR A 105 -20.26 0.08 15.47
CA THR A 105 -21.70 0.08 15.74
C THR A 105 -22.34 1.38 15.26
N TRP A 106 -23.65 1.35 15.00
CA TRP A 106 -24.39 2.56 14.64
C TRP A 106 -24.25 3.66 15.70
N LYS A 107 -24.19 3.30 17.00
CA LYS A 107 -24.00 4.27 18.10
C LYS A 107 -22.68 5.03 18.01
N ASP A 108 -21.65 4.46 17.41
CA ASP A 108 -20.33 5.10 17.27
C ASP A 108 -20.35 6.27 16.28
N VAL A 109 -21.30 6.27 15.34
CA VAL A 109 -21.36 7.23 14.22
C VAL A 109 -22.66 8.04 14.17
N SER A 110 -23.74 7.56 14.79
CA SER A 110 -25.05 8.20 14.75
C SER A 110 -25.08 9.58 15.43
N GLY A 111 -24.11 9.83 16.33
CA GLY A 111 -23.96 11.10 17.02
C GLY A 111 -23.18 12.17 16.25
N TRP A 112 -22.62 11.85 15.08
CA TRP A 112 -21.88 12.82 14.29
C TRP A 112 -22.80 13.92 13.76
N LYS A 113 -22.52 15.15 14.17
CA LYS A 113 -23.21 16.37 13.73
C LYS A 113 -22.30 17.17 12.80
N ALA A 114 -22.90 17.97 11.91
CA ALA A 114 -22.15 18.88 11.05
C ALA A 114 -21.10 19.68 11.85
N GLY A 115 -19.89 19.78 11.31
CA GLY A 115 -18.74 20.41 11.98
C GLY A 115 -17.97 19.48 12.91
N ARG A 116 -18.40 18.22 13.12
CA ARG A 116 -17.60 17.23 13.84
C ARG A 116 -16.24 17.06 13.16
N ARG A 117 -15.17 17.26 13.95
CA ARG A 117 -13.79 17.04 13.49
C ARG A 117 -13.52 15.55 13.42
N LEU A 118 -13.15 15.08 12.23
CA LEU A 118 -12.73 13.71 11.95
C LEU A 118 -11.36 13.73 11.27
N VAL A 119 -10.74 12.57 11.12
CA VAL A 119 -9.45 12.43 10.47
C VAL A 119 -9.55 11.38 9.38
N MET A 120 -9.24 11.76 8.14
CA MET A 120 -8.92 10.77 7.11
C MET A 120 -7.52 10.26 7.35
N ALA A 121 -7.36 8.95 7.47
CA ALA A 121 -6.08 8.34 7.77
C ALA A 121 -5.83 7.10 6.90
N TYR A 122 -4.55 6.76 6.70
CA TYR A 122 -4.16 5.54 6.00
C TYR A 122 -2.95 4.88 6.66
N LYS A 123 -3.03 3.56 6.78
CA LYS A 123 -1.89 2.66 7.02
C LYS A 123 -2.13 1.33 6.28
N PRO A 124 -1.09 0.57 5.96
CA PRO A 124 -1.24 -0.60 5.08
C PRO A 124 -2.13 -1.71 5.64
N GLU A 125 -2.26 -1.80 6.96
CA GLU A 125 -3.00 -2.87 7.63
C GLU A 125 -4.52 -2.66 7.55
N THR A 126 -4.98 -1.41 7.63
CA THR A 126 -6.41 -1.06 7.62
C THR A 126 -6.87 -0.49 6.29
N GLY A 127 -5.94 0.02 5.47
CA GLY A 127 -6.26 0.86 4.33
C GLY A 127 -6.69 2.26 4.76
N SER A 128 -7.47 2.92 3.91
CA SER A 128 -8.02 4.26 4.13
C SER A 128 -9.20 4.20 5.10
N VAL A 129 -9.19 5.06 6.12
CA VAL A 129 -10.24 5.11 7.15
C VAL A 129 -10.65 6.53 7.47
N LEU A 130 -11.87 6.70 7.97
CA LEU A 130 -12.36 7.92 8.59
C LEU A 130 -12.44 7.68 10.10
N LEU A 131 -11.52 8.31 10.84
CA LEU A 131 -11.30 8.16 12.27
C LEU A 131 -11.99 9.30 13.04
N ASP A 132 -12.71 8.95 14.11
CA ASP A 132 -13.14 9.92 15.13
C ASP A 132 -12.05 10.00 16.22
N PRO A 133 -11.30 11.10 16.32
CA PRO A 133 -10.22 11.23 17.28
C PRO A 133 -10.69 11.26 18.74
N ALA A 134 -11.96 11.56 19.02
CA ALA A 134 -12.46 11.59 20.40
C ALA A 134 -12.75 10.18 20.94
N THR A 135 -13.12 9.24 20.07
CA THR A 135 -13.46 7.86 20.47
C THR A 135 -12.39 6.84 20.05
N GLY A 136 -11.51 7.20 19.12
CA GLY A 136 -10.54 6.29 18.50
C GLY A 136 -11.17 5.29 17.52
N LYS A 137 -12.49 5.34 17.31
CA LYS A 137 -13.20 4.46 16.38
C LYS A 137 -13.08 4.98 14.96
N HIS A 138 -13.06 4.07 14.00
CA HIS A 138 -12.93 4.41 12.59
C HIS A 138 -13.81 3.55 11.69
N THR A 139 -14.26 4.13 10.59
CA THR A 139 -14.97 3.44 9.51
C THR A 139 -14.05 3.31 8.29
N SER A 140 -14.18 2.23 7.53
CA SER A 140 -13.34 2.02 6.34
C SER A 140 -13.83 2.89 5.19
N ILE A 141 -12.93 3.57 4.49
CA ILE A 141 -13.24 4.31 3.27
C ILE A 141 -13.09 3.35 2.09
N LEU A 142 -14.19 3.10 1.38
CA LEU A 142 -14.26 2.25 0.18
C LEU A 142 -13.89 3.03 -1.07
N SER A 143 -14.40 4.26 -1.18
CA SER A 143 -14.06 5.17 -2.27
C SER A 143 -14.23 6.62 -1.84
N SER A 144 -13.68 7.53 -2.65
CA SER A 144 -13.60 8.96 -2.35
C SER A 144 -13.59 9.75 -3.66
N THR A 145 -14.26 10.91 -3.69
CA THR A 145 -14.17 11.85 -4.83
C THR A 145 -12.83 12.59 -4.88
N LYS A 146 -12.08 12.61 -3.77
CA LYS A 146 -10.69 13.07 -3.74
C LYS A 146 -9.72 11.92 -3.93
N MET A 147 -8.49 12.30 -4.24
CA MET A 147 -7.35 11.42 -4.44
C MET A 147 -7.09 10.48 -3.26
N HIS A 148 -6.68 9.25 -3.56
CA HIS A 148 -6.39 8.24 -2.54
C HIS A 148 -5.21 8.67 -1.64
N PRO A 149 -5.23 8.39 -0.32
CA PRO A 149 -4.13 8.73 0.59
C PRO A 149 -2.74 8.27 0.11
N ILE A 150 -2.63 7.07 -0.47
CA ILE A 150 -1.35 6.58 -1.04
C ILE A 150 -0.84 7.52 -2.15
N ASP A 151 -1.73 8.04 -2.99
CA ASP A 151 -1.35 8.97 -4.05
C ASP A 151 -0.94 10.33 -3.50
N THR A 152 -1.64 10.81 -2.47
CA THR A 152 -1.27 12.07 -1.81
C THR A 152 0.12 11.95 -1.16
N LEU A 153 0.40 10.84 -0.47
CA LEU A 153 1.72 10.54 0.09
C LEU A 153 2.79 10.47 -1.01
N TRP A 154 2.54 9.66 -2.04
CA TRP A 154 3.46 9.47 -3.15
C TRP A 154 3.78 10.79 -3.85
N ARG A 155 2.77 11.59 -4.20
CA ARG A 155 2.96 12.87 -4.89
C ARG A 155 3.65 13.91 -4.03
N LYS A 156 3.40 13.92 -2.71
CA LYS A 156 4.12 14.80 -1.78
C LYS A 156 5.59 14.42 -1.73
N GLU A 157 5.91 13.15 -1.44
CA GLU A 157 7.30 12.68 -1.38
C GLU A 157 8.03 12.88 -2.72
N ALA A 158 7.35 12.65 -3.85
CA ALA A 158 7.93 12.84 -5.17
C ALA A 158 8.28 14.31 -5.48
N ARG A 159 7.47 15.27 -5.00
CA ARG A 159 7.76 16.71 -5.13
C ARG A 159 8.96 17.15 -4.29
N GLU A 160 9.16 16.51 -3.16
CA GLU A 160 10.23 16.81 -2.19
C GLU A 160 11.50 15.97 -2.46
N ALA A 161 11.51 15.17 -3.54
CA ALA A 161 12.61 14.26 -3.83
C ALA A 161 13.93 15.03 -4.10
N PRO A 162 15.02 14.76 -3.36
CA PRO A 162 16.26 15.52 -3.47
C PRO A 162 17.04 15.26 -4.76
N ASN A 163 16.77 14.15 -5.45
CA ASN A 163 17.40 13.78 -6.71
C ASN A 163 16.61 12.67 -7.43
N MET A 164 17.01 12.40 -8.68
CA MET A 164 16.35 11.41 -9.53
C MET A 164 16.42 9.96 -8.99
N ILE A 165 17.45 9.61 -8.22
CA ILE A 165 17.56 8.26 -7.62
C ILE A 165 16.49 8.10 -6.53
N ALA A 166 16.34 9.12 -5.68
CA ALA A 166 15.29 9.16 -4.66
C ALA A 166 13.90 9.08 -5.30
N SER A 167 13.66 9.77 -6.43
CA SER A 167 12.38 9.70 -7.15
C SER A 167 12.00 8.28 -7.56
N ALA A 168 12.96 7.46 -8.02
CA ALA A 168 12.71 6.07 -8.38
C ALA A 168 12.37 5.23 -7.13
N ALA A 169 13.08 5.42 -6.02
CA ALA A 169 12.82 4.72 -4.76
C ALA A 169 11.43 5.05 -4.18
N ILE A 170 11.00 6.32 -4.29
CA ILE A 170 9.67 6.77 -3.88
C ILE A 170 8.56 6.04 -4.65
N GLN A 171 8.74 5.82 -5.96
CA GLN A 171 7.76 5.08 -6.77
C GLN A 171 7.74 3.59 -6.43
N VAL A 172 8.89 2.99 -6.15
CA VAL A 172 8.96 1.59 -5.65
C VAL A 172 8.22 1.47 -4.31
N LYS A 173 8.45 2.40 -3.39
CA LYS A 173 7.75 2.46 -2.09
C LYS A 173 6.23 2.58 -2.27
N ALA A 174 5.78 3.51 -3.12
CA ALA A 174 4.36 3.67 -3.43
C ALA A 174 3.76 2.41 -4.08
N GLY A 175 4.52 1.73 -4.96
CA GLY A 175 4.12 0.45 -5.54
C GLY A 175 3.89 -0.63 -4.49
N GLY A 176 4.76 -0.70 -3.48
CA GLY A 176 4.57 -1.61 -2.34
C GLY A 176 3.33 -1.30 -1.50
N LEU A 177 2.99 -0.02 -1.32
CA LEU A 177 1.74 0.37 -0.64
C LEU A 177 0.51 -0.02 -1.47
N TRP A 178 0.56 0.20 -2.78
CA TRP A 178 -0.52 -0.18 -3.69
C TRP A 178 -0.71 -1.70 -3.80
N ASP A 179 0.36 -2.50 -3.72
CA ASP A 179 0.25 -3.97 -3.68
C ASP A 179 -0.43 -4.46 -2.40
N LYS A 180 -0.08 -3.87 -1.24
CA LYS A 180 -0.78 -4.16 0.02
C LYS A 180 -2.25 -3.77 -0.06
N GLU A 181 -2.56 -2.60 -0.61
CA GLU A 181 -3.94 -2.13 -0.78
C GLU A 181 -4.73 -3.01 -1.75
N LEU A 182 -4.13 -3.43 -2.86
CA LEU A 182 -4.72 -4.39 -3.81
C LEU A 182 -5.11 -5.69 -3.10
N ASN A 183 -4.20 -6.26 -2.32
CA ASN A 183 -4.44 -7.50 -1.58
C ASN A 183 -5.52 -7.31 -0.51
N ARG A 184 -5.55 -6.15 0.16
CA ARG A 184 -6.58 -5.82 1.16
C ARG A 184 -7.97 -5.72 0.51
N VAL A 185 -8.10 -4.94 -0.55
CA VAL A 185 -9.35 -4.78 -1.31
C VAL A 185 -9.82 -6.12 -1.88
N TYR A 186 -8.91 -6.93 -2.42
CA TYR A 186 -9.25 -8.25 -2.93
C TYR A 186 -9.83 -9.16 -1.84
N LYS A 187 -9.27 -9.15 -0.63
CA LYS A 187 -9.85 -9.88 0.51
C LYS A 187 -11.25 -9.39 0.85
N LEU A 188 -11.45 -8.09 0.94
CA LEU A 188 -12.77 -7.50 1.22
C LEU A 188 -13.83 -7.91 0.19
N LEU A 189 -13.47 -8.01 -1.09
CA LEU A 189 -14.40 -8.48 -2.14
C LEU A 189 -14.82 -9.95 -1.96
N LEU A 190 -13.97 -10.76 -1.34
CA LEU A 190 -14.25 -12.17 -1.11
C LEU A 190 -14.90 -12.44 0.24
N GLU A 191 -14.85 -11.48 1.17
CA GLU A 191 -15.56 -11.52 2.44
C GLU A 191 -17.09 -11.38 2.22
N ASP A 192 -17.88 -12.05 3.05
CA ASP A 192 -19.34 -11.87 3.08
C ASP A 192 -19.74 -10.63 3.91
N ALA A 193 -19.07 -9.51 3.63
CA ALA A 193 -19.20 -8.28 4.39
C ALA A 193 -20.13 -7.26 3.71
N TRP A 194 -20.76 -6.42 4.52
CA TRP A 194 -21.56 -5.27 4.07
C TRP A 194 -20.61 -4.16 3.53
N PRO A 195 -20.96 -3.41 2.46
CA PRO A 195 -22.30 -3.14 1.95
C PRO A 195 -22.83 -4.04 0.84
N ARG A 196 -21.97 -4.84 0.20
CA ARG A 196 -22.35 -5.73 -0.90
C ARG A 196 -21.82 -7.13 -0.65
N LYS A 197 -22.75 -8.09 -0.55
CA LYS A 197 -22.40 -9.51 -0.53
C LYS A 197 -22.28 -10.02 -1.97
N PHE A 198 -21.11 -10.50 -2.33
CA PHE A 198 -20.89 -11.12 -3.64
C PHE A 198 -21.43 -12.55 -3.63
N THR A 199 -22.14 -12.92 -4.69
CA THR A 199 -22.57 -14.29 -4.95
C THR A 199 -21.35 -15.20 -5.16
N ARG A 200 -21.54 -16.51 -5.01
CA ARG A 200 -20.49 -17.49 -5.29
C ARG A 200 -19.96 -17.36 -6.73
N GLN A 201 -20.85 -17.17 -7.69
CA GLN A 201 -20.47 -17.02 -9.10
C GLN A 201 -19.61 -15.77 -9.34
N GLU A 202 -19.96 -14.64 -8.73
CA GLU A 202 -19.13 -13.42 -8.83
C GLU A 202 -17.76 -13.62 -8.19
N LYS A 203 -17.69 -14.26 -7.01
CA LYS A 203 -16.42 -14.57 -6.35
C LYS A 203 -15.54 -15.48 -7.21
N ASP A 204 -16.10 -16.54 -7.79
CA ASP A 204 -15.39 -17.46 -8.68
C ASP A 204 -14.85 -16.71 -9.93
N ALA A 205 -15.64 -15.81 -10.49
CA ALA A 205 -15.23 -14.96 -11.61
C ALA A 205 -14.10 -13.99 -11.22
N LEU A 206 -14.19 -13.34 -10.05
CA LEU A 206 -13.15 -12.46 -9.52
C LEU A 206 -11.84 -13.21 -9.25
N ILE A 207 -11.91 -14.41 -8.67
CA ILE A 207 -10.74 -15.28 -8.44
C ILE A 207 -10.07 -15.65 -9.77
N SER A 208 -10.85 -16.10 -10.74
CA SER A 208 -10.34 -16.49 -12.07
C SER A 208 -9.70 -15.30 -12.80
N SER A 209 -10.37 -14.13 -12.78
CA SER A 209 -9.87 -12.89 -13.37
C SER A 209 -8.58 -12.43 -12.71
N GLN A 210 -8.52 -12.44 -11.37
CA GLN A 210 -7.35 -12.00 -10.62
C GLN A 210 -6.13 -12.90 -10.86
N ARG A 211 -6.31 -14.21 -10.99
CA ARG A 211 -5.22 -15.15 -11.36
C ARG A 211 -4.63 -14.82 -12.73
N LYS A 212 -5.47 -14.56 -13.73
CA LYS A 212 -5.03 -14.14 -15.07
C LYS A 212 -4.35 -12.78 -15.04
N TRP A 213 -4.87 -11.85 -14.24
CA TRP A 213 -4.24 -10.54 -14.06
C TRP A 213 -2.84 -10.64 -13.45
N ILE A 214 -2.62 -11.54 -12.49
CA ILE A 214 -1.27 -11.78 -11.92
C ILE A 214 -0.31 -12.25 -13.02
N GLN A 215 -0.72 -13.20 -13.87
CA GLN A 215 0.11 -13.65 -15.00
C GLN A 215 0.43 -12.49 -15.97
N PHE A 216 -0.58 -11.69 -16.31
CA PHE A 216 -0.38 -10.48 -17.12
C PHE A 216 0.57 -9.48 -16.45
N ARG A 217 0.40 -9.22 -15.15
CA ARG A 217 1.25 -8.31 -14.38
C ARG A 217 2.70 -8.76 -14.44
N ASP A 218 2.95 -10.03 -14.17
CA ASP A 218 4.32 -10.56 -14.12
C ASP A 218 4.98 -10.49 -15.51
N ALA A 219 4.24 -10.81 -16.57
CA ALA A 219 4.70 -10.64 -17.95
C ALA A 219 4.97 -9.16 -18.31
N GLN A 220 4.10 -8.24 -17.90
CA GLN A 220 4.29 -6.80 -18.11
C GLN A 220 5.49 -6.24 -17.35
N LEU A 221 5.69 -6.65 -16.09
CA LEU A 221 6.84 -6.24 -15.30
C LEU A 221 8.15 -6.72 -15.92
N ALA A 222 8.19 -7.95 -16.45
CA ALA A 222 9.32 -8.46 -17.20
C ALA A 222 9.59 -7.62 -18.47
N ALA A 223 8.54 -7.29 -19.24
CA ALA A 223 8.65 -6.45 -20.43
C ALA A 223 9.14 -5.03 -20.09
N ILE A 224 8.58 -4.40 -19.05
CA ILE A 224 9.01 -3.08 -18.54
C ILE A 224 10.51 -3.15 -18.17
N GLY A 225 10.92 -4.16 -17.42
CA GLY A 225 12.33 -4.35 -17.05
C GLY A 225 13.25 -4.43 -18.26
N LEU A 226 12.86 -5.15 -19.32
CA LEU A 226 13.65 -5.27 -20.55
C LEU A 226 13.68 -3.97 -21.37
N VAL A 227 12.53 -3.31 -21.55
CA VAL A 227 12.42 -2.09 -22.38
C VAL A 227 13.17 -0.92 -21.75
N TYR A 228 13.02 -0.72 -20.45
CA TYR A 228 13.67 0.38 -19.74
C TYR A 228 15.09 0.03 -19.28
N GLY A 229 15.39 -1.26 -19.02
CA GLY A 229 16.72 -1.72 -18.62
C GLY A 229 17.77 -1.67 -19.74
N LYS A 230 17.34 -1.77 -21.01
CA LYS A 230 18.22 -1.57 -22.18
C LYS A 230 18.67 -0.11 -22.37
N ARG A 231 18.04 0.83 -21.66
CA ARG A 231 18.30 2.27 -21.80
C ARG A 231 19.08 2.74 -20.58
N ASN A 232 20.33 3.14 -20.77
CA ASN A 232 21.13 3.73 -19.70
C ASN A 232 20.51 5.08 -19.26
N GLY A 233 20.46 5.32 -17.94
CA GLY A 233 20.07 6.61 -17.37
C GLY A 233 19.03 6.53 -16.24
N THR A 234 19.14 7.44 -15.28
CA THR A 234 18.29 7.49 -14.08
C THR A 234 16.82 7.76 -14.41
N VAL A 235 16.54 8.53 -15.46
CA VAL A 235 15.16 8.78 -15.97
C VAL A 235 14.47 7.48 -16.38
N GLN A 236 15.19 6.52 -16.96
CA GLN A 236 14.60 5.25 -17.39
C GLN A 236 14.26 4.36 -16.19
N LYS A 237 15.08 4.39 -15.13
CA LYS A 237 14.78 3.72 -13.85
C LYS A 237 13.55 4.30 -13.19
N ILE A 238 13.40 5.63 -13.18
CA ILE A 238 12.18 6.31 -12.72
C ILE A 238 10.99 5.81 -13.56
N ASN A 239 11.06 5.91 -14.88
CA ASN A 239 9.93 5.50 -15.72
C ASN A 239 9.54 4.03 -15.52
N SER A 240 10.52 3.13 -15.39
CA SER A 240 10.29 1.72 -15.07
C SER A 240 9.53 1.54 -13.76
N ALA A 241 9.97 2.20 -12.68
CA ALA A 241 9.32 2.12 -11.37
C ALA A 241 7.89 2.69 -11.41
N HIS A 242 7.69 3.82 -12.10
CA HIS A 242 6.39 4.44 -12.26
C HIS A 242 5.40 3.52 -12.97
N ARG A 243 5.82 2.90 -14.08
CA ARG A 243 4.96 1.97 -14.84
C ARG A 243 4.58 0.75 -14.02
N ALA A 244 5.50 0.19 -13.25
CA ALA A 244 5.24 -0.93 -12.35
C ALA A 244 4.24 -0.56 -11.24
N MET A 245 4.42 0.61 -10.62
CA MET A 245 3.50 1.14 -9.60
C MET A 245 2.11 1.38 -10.20
N GLU A 246 2.00 2.07 -11.33
CA GLU A 246 0.71 2.40 -11.97
C GLU A 246 -0.08 1.15 -12.37
N LEU A 247 0.59 0.09 -12.83
CA LEU A 247 -0.06 -1.18 -13.14
C LEU A 247 -0.76 -1.78 -11.91
N THR A 248 -0.09 -1.74 -10.76
CA THR A 248 -0.60 -2.24 -9.48
C THR A 248 -1.71 -1.35 -8.94
N ARG A 249 -1.48 -0.02 -8.93
CA ARG A 249 -2.45 1.01 -8.54
C ARG A 249 -3.75 0.88 -9.32
N SER A 250 -3.66 0.76 -10.65
CA SER A 250 -4.83 0.68 -11.52
C SER A 250 -5.71 -0.54 -11.20
N GLN A 251 -5.09 -1.68 -10.90
CA GLN A 251 -5.85 -2.87 -10.49
C GLN A 251 -6.45 -2.73 -9.09
N ALA A 252 -5.72 -2.14 -8.13
CA ALA A 252 -6.25 -1.89 -6.80
C ALA A 252 -7.53 -1.04 -6.86
N LEU A 253 -7.50 0.05 -7.64
CA LEU A 253 -8.64 0.94 -7.84
C LEU A 253 -9.80 0.25 -8.58
N ARG A 254 -9.49 -0.56 -9.62
CA ARG A 254 -10.50 -1.33 -10.34
C ARG A 254 -11.20 -2.35 -9.45
N LEU A 255 -10.46 -3.06 -8.60
CA LEU A 255 -11.06 -3.96 -7.61
C LEU A 255 -11.89 -3.15 -6.59
N GLY A 256 -11.36 -2.01 -6.14
CA GLY A 256 -12.03 -1.13 -5.18
C GLY A 256 -13.38 -0.62 -5.68
N SER A 257 -13.52 -0.34 -6.98
CA SER A 257 -14.80 0.10 -7.54
C SER A 257 -15.93 -0.92 -7.41
N PHE A 258 -15.62 -2.20 -7.23
CA PHE A 258 -16.65 -3.23 -6.99
C PHE A 258 -17.20 -3.21 -5.55
N LEU A 259 -16.50 -2.58 -4.59
CA LEU A 259 -16.96 -2.48 -3.19
C LEU A 259 -18.05 -1.42 -3.00
N VAL A 260 -18.18 -0.49 -3.95
CA VAL A 260 -19.20 0.56 -3.91
C VAL A 260 -20.51 -0.01 -4.46
N PRO A 261 -21.64 0.13 -3.74
CA PRO A 261 -22.96 -0.31 -4.20
C PRO A 261 -23.44 0.38 -5.48
#